data_AF-A0A949UQW1-F1
#
_entry.id   AF-A0A949UQW1-F1
#
_cell.length_a   1.000
_cell.length_b   1.000
_cell.length_c   1.000
_cell.angle_alpha   90.00
_cell.angle_beta   90.00
_cell.angle_gamma   90.00
#
_symmetry.space_group_name_H-M   'P 1'
#
loop_
_entity.id
_entity.type
_entity.pdbx_description
1 polymer ?
#
loop_
_entity_poly.entity_id
_entity_poly.type
_entity_poly.pdbx_seq_one_letter_code
_entity_poly.pdbx_strand_id
1 'polypeptide(L)'
;PLIMLVDTAGAYPGIGGEERGQAEAIARSTDRCLSVKTPSVCVVIGEGGSGGAVAIATASRIIMLEHSIYTVASPEASASILWRSSDKAKDAATAMKVTAQSLLDLGVIDRILPEPIGGAHRERVQMMGEVGDAIEEELRGMEGLSGDALVKARRDKFLAMGRVIEE
;
A
#
# COMPACT_ATOMS: atom_id res chain seq x y z
N PRO A 1 18.94 -1.18 -0.02
CA PRO A 1 17.54 -0.92 0.37
C PRO A 1 16.60 -1.39 -0.75
N LEU A 2 15.35 -1.72 -0.42
CA LEU A 2 14.32 -2.05 -1.38
C LEU A 2 13.29 -0.91 -1.43
N ILE A 3 13.12 -0.30 -2.59
CA ILE A 3 12.16 0.80 -2.82
C ILE A 3 11.10 0.29 -3.77
N MET A 4 9.82 0.44 -3.40
CA MET A 4 8.68 -0.05 -4.16
C MET A 4 7.71 1.11 -4.39
N LEU A 5 7.31 1.30 -5.65
CA LEU A 5 6.34 2.32 -6.05
C LEU A 5 5.08 1.60 -6.51
N VAL A 6 3.99 1.80 -5.77
CA VAL A 6 2.70 1.16 -6.03
C VAL A 6 1.81 2.12 -6.81
N ASP A 7 1.44 1.69 -8.01
CA ASP A 7 0.43 2.33 -8.86
C ASP A 7 -0.23 1.28 -9.75
N THR A 8 -1.28 0.66 -9.23
CA THR A 8 -2.01 -0.43 -9.87
C THR A 8 -3.45 -0.45 -9.42
N ALA A 9 -4.38 -0.59 -10.37
CA ALA A 9 -5.79 -0.87 -10.08
C ALA A 9 -6.00 -2.30 -9.52
N GLY A 10 -4.99 -3.17 -9.64
CA GLY A 10 -5.02 -4.56 -9.21
C GLY A 10 -4.24 -5.48 -10.15
N ALA A 11 -4.06 -6.73 -9.72
CA ALA A 11 -3.48 -7.75 -10.58
C ALA A 11 -4.40 -8.03 -11.78
N TYR A 12 -3.82 -8.24 -12.96
CA TYR A 12 -4.57 -8.40 -14.20
C TYR A 12 -5.52 -9.62 -14.16
N PRO A 13 -6.86 -9.44 -14.21
CA PRO A 13 -7.83 -10.51 -14.01
C PRO A 13 -8.12 -11.25 -15.32
N GLY A 14 -7.12 -11.93 -15.88
CA GLY A 14 -7.24 -12.66 -17.14
C GLY A 14 -6.93 -14.15 -17.02
N ILE A 15 -7.47 -14.96 -17.95
CA ILE A 15 -7.27 -16.42 -18.00
C ILE A 15 -5.79 -16.79 -17.92
N GLY A 16 -4.94 -16.12 -18.69
CA GLY A 16 -3.49 -16.39 -18.64
C GLY A 16 -2.84 -16.07 -17.28
N GLY A 17 -3.40 -15.14 -16.51
CA GLY A 17 -2.97 -14.89 -15.12
C GLY A 17 -3.28 -16.08 -14.22
N GLU A 18 -4.50 -16.60 -14.31
CA GLU A 18 -4.95 -17.78 -13.57
C GLU A 18 -4.14 -19.03 -13.94
N GLU A 19 -4.00 -19.33 -15.23
CA GLU A 19 -3.25 -20.49 -15.74
C GLU A 19 -1.77 -20.50 -15.32
N ARG A 20 -1.20 -19.31 -15.06
CA ARG A 20 0.20 -19.14 -14.63
C ARG A 20 0.34 -18.94 -13.13
N GLY A 21 -0.73 -19.11 -12.35
CA GLY A 21 -0.70 -19.04 -10.90
C GLY A 21 -0.51 -17.63 -10.35
N GLN A 22 -1.29 -16.65 -10.82
CA GLN A 22 -1.22 -15.27 -10.32
C GLN A 22 -1.35 -15.19 -8.78
N ALA A 23 -2.24 -15.99 -8.18
CA ALA A 23 -2.38 -16.07 -6.72
C ALA A 23 -1.09 -16.56 -6.03
N GLU A 24 -0.42 -17.57 -6.58
CA GLU A 24 0.87 -18.06 -6.07
C GLU A 24 1.97 -17.00 -6.22
N ALA A 25 1.99 -16.30 -7.36
CA ALA A 25 2.96 -15.24 -7.60
C ALA A 25 2.81 -14.09 -6.60
N ILE A 26 1.57 -13.67 -6.30
CA ILE A 26 1.26 -12.65 -5.28
C ILE A 26 1.71 -13.16 -3.90
N ALA A 27 1.35 -14.40 -3.53
CA ALA A 27 1.71 -14.97 -2.24
C ALA A 27 3.23 -15.06 -2.04
N ARG A 28 3.95 -15.58 -3.04
CA ARG A 28 5.42 -15.70 -3.02
C ARG A 28 6.12 -14.33 -2.97
N SER A 29 5.59 -13.34 -3.69
CA SER A 29 6.11 -11.97 -3.64
C SER A 29 5.90 -11.35 -2.27
N THR A 30 4.71 -11.54 -1.70
CA THR A 30 4.36 -11.05 -0.36
C THR A 30 5.25 -11.67 0.71
N ASP A 31 5.43 -12.99 0.68
CA ASP A 31 6.33 -13.73 1.59
C ASP A 31 7.79 -13.25 1.47
N ARG A 32 8.24 -13.01 0.23
CA ARG A 32 9.59 -12.49 0.00
C ARG A 32 9.77 -11.08 0.58
N CYS A 33 8.79 -10.21 0.39
CA CYS A 33 8.79 -8.87 0.95
C CYS A 33 8.74 -8.89 2.48
N LEU A 34 7.97 -9.80 3.09
CA LEU A 34 7.95 -9.99 4.54
C LEU A 34 9.27 -10.52 5.11
N SER A 35 10.01 -11.33 4.37
CA SER A 35 11.26 -11.97 4.82
C SER A 35 12.54 -11.22 4.44
N VAL A 36 12.46 -10.11 3.68
CA VAL A 36 13.67 -9.40 3.25
C VAL A 36 14.41 -8.75 4.43
N LYS A 37 15.72 -8.98 4.51
CA LYS A 37 16.64 -8.51 5.57
C LYS A 37 17.28 -7.14 5.31
N THR A 38 16.80 -6.40 4.31
CA THR A 38 17.26 -5.04 3.98
C THR A 38 16.15 -4.04 4.33
N PRO A 39 16.49 -2.77 4.66
CA PRO A 39 15.49 -1.72 4.82
C PRO A 39 14.61 -1.63 3.57
N SER A 40 13.29 -1.58 3.76
CA SER A 40 12.31 -1.54 2.68
C SER A 40 11.29 -0.43 2.88
N VAL A 41 11.09 0.38 1.84
CA VAL A 41 10.13 1.49 1.81
C VAL A 41 9.22 1.31 0.61
N CYS A 42 7.91 1.32 0.84
CA CYS A 42 6.89 1.35 -0.19
C CYS A 42 6.26 2.75 -0.23
N VAL A 43 6.03 3.27 -1.42
CA VAL A 43 5.26 4.51 -1.64
C VAL A 43 4.09 4.21 -2.57
N VAL A 44 2.86 4.43 -2.11
CA VAL A 44 1.67 4.38 -2.98
C VAL A 44 1.51 5.74 -3.64
N ILE A 45 1.83 5.79 -4.94
CA ILE A 45 1.90 7.04 -5.73
C ILE A 45 0.65 7.28 -6.59
N GLY A 46 -0.24 6.30 -6.69
CA GLY A 46 -1.49 6.39 -7.43
C GLY A 46 -2.53 5.44 -6.84
N GLU A 47 -2.80 4.34 -7.51
CA GLU A 47 -3.74 3.33 -6.99
C GLU A 47 -3.02 2.17 -6.27
N GLY A 48 -3.52 1.79 -5.10
CA GLY A 48 -3.12 0.60 -4.35
C GLY A 48 -4.19 -0.48 -4.46
N GLY A 49 -4.28 -1.15 -5.59
CA GLY A 49 -5.32 -2.13 -5.86
C GLY A 49 -5.05 -3.52 -5.28
N SER A 50 -5.75 -3.87 -4.20
CA SER A 50 -5.94 -5.25 -3.70
C SER A 50 -4.64 -6.07 -3.60
N GLY A 51 -4.70 -7.37 -3.90
CA GLY A 51 -3.57 -8.28 -3.92
C GLY A 51 -2.44 -7.87 -4.88
N GLY A 52 -2.76 -7.13 -5.94
CA GLY A 52 -1.75 -6.61 -6.88
C GLY A 52 -0.80 -5.62 -6.22
N ALA A 53 -1.34 -4.71 -5.40
CA ALA A 53 -0.55 -3.80 -4.59
C ALA A 53 0.15 -4.53 -3.43
N VAL A 54 -0.59 -5.38 -2.69
CA VAL A 54 -0.06 -6.12 -1.53
C VAL A 54 1.16 -6.97 -1.89
N ALA A 55 1.22 -7.49 -3.12
CA ALA A 55 2.35 -8.28 -3.61
C ALA A 55 3.72 -7.61 -3.39
N ILE A 56 3.77 -6.27 -3.39
CA ILE A 56 5.00 -5.49 -3.18
C ILE A 56 4.86 -4.43 -2.07
N ALA A 57 3.68 -4.18 -1.53
CA ALA A 57 3.48 -3.15 -0.51
C ALA A 57 3.84 -3.59 0.92
N THR A 58 4.20 -4.87 1.14
CA THR A 58 4.59 -5.38 2.45
C THR A 58 6.01 -4.98 2.85
N ALA A 59 6.15 -3.69 3.19
CA ALA A 59 7.41 -3.03 3.48
C ALA A 59 7.61 -2.70 4.97
N SER A 60 8.83 -2.32 5.33
CA SER A 60 9.17 -1.86 6.68
C SER A 60 8.54 -0.48 6.95
N ARG A 61 8.47 0.36 5.92
CA ARG A 61 7.74 1.64 5.89
C ARG A 61 6.85 1.72 4.65
N ILE A 62 5.65 2.24 4.82
CA ILE A 62 4.62 2.44 3.81
C ILE A 62 4.21 3.91 3.88
N ILE A 63 4.50 4.63 2.80
CA ILE A 63 4.14 6.02 2.58
C ILE A 63 3.00 6.05 1.56
N MET A 64 2.05 6.95 1.74
CA MET A 64 1.06 7.26 0.69
C MET A 64 1.15 8.73 0.32
N LEU A 65 1.05 9.04 -0.97
CA LEU A 65 0.70 10.41 -1.38
C LEU A 65 -0.70 10.77 -0.88
N GLU A 66 -0.93 12.04 -0.62
CA GLU A 66 -2.16 12.55 -0.01
C GLU A 66 -3.45 12.10 -0.71
N HIS A 67 -3.45 12.07 -2.05
CA HIS A 67 -4.61 11.71 -2.87
C HIS A 67 -4.52 10.29 -3.44
N SER A 68 -3.51 9.50 -3.07
CA SER A 68 -3.46 8.09 -3.45
C SER A 68 -4.47 7.27 -2.64
N ILE A 69 -4.88 6.13 -3.20
CA ILE A 69 -5.84 5.22 -2.56
C ILE A 69 -5.22 3.86 -2.35
N TYR A 70 -5.64 3.13 -1.30
CA TYR A 70 -5.26 1.74 -1.10
C TYR A 70 -6.48 0.95 -0.64
N THR A 71 -6.85 -0.09 -1.41
CA THR A 71 -8.15 -0.76 -1.30
C THR A 71 -8.02 -2.28 -1.37
N VAL A 72 -8.93 -3.01 -0.72
CA VAL A 72 -9.02 -4.48 -0.86
C VAL A 72 -9.74 -4.90 -2.15
N ALA A 73 -10.58 -4.03 -2.69
CA ALA A 73 -11.31 -4.18 -3.94
C ALA A 73 -11.65 -2.78 -4.47
N SER A 74 -11.90 -2.66 -5.77
CA SER A 74 -12.32 -1.36 -6.32
C SER A 74 -13.65 -0.92 -5.68
N PRO A 75 -13.89 0.39 -5.52
CA PRO A 75 -15.17 0.89 -5.04
C PRO A 75 -16.36 0.45 -5.89
N GLU A 76 -16.19 0.33 -7.21
CA GLU A 76 -17.21 -0.15 -8.15
C GLU A 76 -17.55 -1.62 -7.90
N ALA A 77 -16.52 -2.47 -7.73
CA ALA A 77 -16.72 -3.88 -7.41
C ALA A 77 -17.46 -4.04 -6.08
N SER A 78 -17.03 -3.31 -5.04
CA SER A 78 -17.67 -3.34 -3.73
C SER A 78 -19.11 -2.83 -3.78
N ALA A 79 -19.37 -1.79 -4.57
CA ALA A 79 -20.71 -1.25 -4.77
C ALA A 79 -21.64 -2.26 -5.46
N SER A 80 -21.16 -2.94 -6.50
CA SER A 80 -21.91 -3.97 -7.21
C SER A 80 -22.27 -5.17 -6.32
N ILE A 81 -21.41 -5.52 -5.36
CA ILE A 81 -21.64 -6.66 -4.46
C ILE A 81 -22.60 -6.26 -3.33
N LEU A 82 -22.33 -5.15 -2.65
CA LEU A 82 -23.06 -4.75 -1.43
C LEU A 82 -24.40 -4.08 -1.73
N TRP A 83 -24.46 -3.27 -2.78
CA TRP A 83 -25.65 -2.50 -3.16
C TRP A 83 -26.30 -2.97 -4.47
N ARG A 84 -25.72 -3.96 -5.17
CA ARG A 84 -26.20 -4.42 -6.49
C ARG A 84 -26.28 -3.30 -7.53
N SER A 85 -25.43 -2.26 -7.38
CA SER A 85 -25.35 -1.11 -8.27
C SER A 85 -23.95 -0.52 -8.25
N SER A 86 -23.35 -0.31 -9.43
CA SER A 86 -22.07 0.38 -9.58
C SER A 86 -22.15 1.89 -9.30
N ASP A 87 -23.34 2.48 -9.37
CA ASP A 87 -23.55 3.92 -9.16
C ASP A 87 -23.25 4.35 -7.72
N LYS A 88 -23.16 3.37 -6.82
CA LYS A 88 -22.83 3.53 -5.40
C LYS A 88 -21.32 3.50 -5.10
N ALA A 89 -20.45 3.56 -6.11
CA ALA A 89 -19.00 3.54 -5.94
C ALA A 89 -18.47 4.61 -4.95
N LYS A 90 -19.01 5.84 -4.98
CA LYS A 90 -18.61 6.91 -4.04
C LYS A 90 -18.97 6.58 -2.59
N ASP A 91 -20.16 6.04 -2.37
CA ASP A 91 -20.64 5.62 -1.04
C ASP A 91 -19.77 4.45 -0.54
N ALA A 92 -19.44 3.50 -1.42
CA ALA A 92 -18.55 2.37 -1.12
C ALA A 92 -17.13 2.83 -0.77
N ALA A 93 -16.52 3.71 -1.56
CA ALA A 93 -15.17 4.25 -1.29
C ALA A 93 -15.10 4.92 0.10
N THR A 94 -16.12 5.70 0.43
CA THR A 94 -16.23 6.38 1.73
C THR A 94 -16.36 5.37 2.88
N ALA A 95 -17.24 4.37 2.73
CA ALA A 95 -17.44 3.33 3.74
C ALA A 95 -16.18 2.47 3.95
N MET A 96 -15.44 2.20 2.89
CA MET A 96 -14.20 1.41 2.91
C MET A 96 -12.99 2.16 3.43
N LYS A 97 -13.06 3.49 3.59
CA LYS A 97 -11.97 4.32 4.14
C LYS A 97 -10.65 4.21 3.37
N VAL A 98 -10.73 4.34 2.05
CA VAL A 98 -9.63 4.06 1.10
C VAL A 98 -8.50 5.11 1.04
N THR A 99 -8.72 6.29 1.63
CA THR A 99 -7.83 7.46 1.56
C THR A 99 -6.59 7.29 2.45
N ALA A 100 -5.47 7.92 2.08
CA ALA A 100 -4.26 7.97 2.90
C ALA A 100 -4.52 8.39 4.36
N GLN A 101 -5.38 9.38 4.60
CA GLN A 101 -5.70 9.89 5.95
C GLN A 101 -6.37 8.81 6.80
N SER A 102 -7.42 8.19 6.27
CA SER A 102 -8.10 7.11 6.98
C SER A 102 -7.19 5.90 7.25
N LEU A 103 -6.28 5.58 6.31
CA LEU A 103 -5.38 4.45 6.46
C LEU A 103 -4.24 4.72 7.45
N LEU A 104 -3.82 5.99 7.60
CA LEU A 104 -2.93 6.42 8.66
C LEU A 104 -3.62 6.26 10.02
N ASP A 105 -4.86 6.72 10.16
CA ASP A 105 -5.65 6.59 11.39
C ASP A 105 -5.89 5.12 11.79
N LEU A 106 -5.99 4.23 10.80
CA LEU A 106 -6.13 2.79 11.00
C LEU A 106 -4.80 2.07 11.28
N GLY A 107 -3.65 2.76 11.18
CA GLY A 107 -2.33 2.18 11.37
C GLY A 107 -1.87 1.26 10.24
N VAL A 108 -2.45 1.39 9.04
CA VAL A 108 -2.09 0.60 7.85
C VAL A 108 -0.85 1.17 7.16
N ILE A 109 -0.68 2.49 7.20
CA ILE A 109 0.48 3.19 6.64
C ILE A 109 1.20 3.98 7.74
N ASP A 110 2.44 4.39 7.48
CA ASP A 110 3.25 5.08 8.50
C ASP A 110 3.32 6.60 8.27
N ARG A 111 3.15 7.05 7.02
CA ARG A 111 3.33 8.46 6.65
C ARG A 111 2.46 8.85 5.45
N ILE A 112 1.94 10.06 5.50
CA ILE A 112 1.32 10.72 4.36
C ILE A 112 2.30 11.77 3.83
N LEU A 113 2.46 11.82 2.52
CA LEU A 113 3.21 12.87 1.85
C LEU A 113 2.20 13.83 1.19
N PRO A 114 2.09 15.08 1.68
CA PRO A 114 1.19 16.09 1.11
C PRO A 114 1.45 16.29 -0.38
N GLU A 115 0.41 16.55 -1.15
CA GLU A 115 0.56 16.88 -2.56
C GLU A 115 0.44 18.40 -2.80
N PRO A 116 1.07 18.93 -3.87
CA PRO A 116 0.87 20.31 -4.30
C PRO A 116 -0.61 20.66 -4.47
N ILE A 117 -0.96 21.95 -4.36
CA ILE A 117 -2.33 22.41 -4.59
C ILE A 117 -2.79 21.96 -5.98
N GLY A 118 -3.83 21.13 -5.99
CA GLY A 118 -4.40 20.54 -7.21
C GLY A 118 -3.76 19.22 -7.66
N GLY A 119 -2.91 18.61 -6.85
CA GLY A 119 -2.37 17.25 -7.01
C GLY A 119 -0.93 17.16 -7.54
N ALA A 120 -0.30 16.01 -7.30
CA ALA A 120 1.09 15.68 -7.65
C ALA A 120 1.46 15.96 -9.12
N HIS A 121 0.49 15.81 -10.02
CA HIS A 121 0.69 16.02 -11.46
C HIS A 121 0.98 17.48 -11.83
N ARG A 122 0.67 18.45 -10.97
CA ARG A 122 0.88 19.88 -11.22
C ARG A 122 2.31 20.32 -11.01
N GLU A 123 2.99 19.76 -10.01
CA GLU A 123 4.39 20.06 -9.69
C GLU A 123 5.22 18.77 -9.59
N ARG A 124 5.31 18.03 -10.70
CA ARG A 124 5.92 16.68 -10.72
C ARG A 124 7.36 16.66 -10.23
N VAL A 125 8.16 17.66 -10.60
CA VAL A 125 9.58 17.73 -10.22
C VAL A 125 9.72 17.92 -8.72
N GLN A 126 8.89 18.80 -8.13
CA GLN A 126 8.82 18.99 -6.69
C GLN A 126 8.38 17.68 -6.01
N MET A 127 7.29 17.06 -6.47
CA MET A 127 6.75 15.84 -5.87
C MET A 127 7.78 14.69 -5.90
N MET A 128 8.51 14.52 -7.00
CA MET A 128 9.58 13.53 -7.09
C MET A 128 10.70 13.79 -6.09
N GLY A 129 11.08 15.05 -5.88
CA GLY A 129 12.05 15.44 -4.86
C GLY A 129 11.55 15.10 -3.45
N GLU A 130 10.33 15.51 -3.11
CA GLU A 130 9.72 15.25 -1.81
C GLU A 130 9.55 13.75 -1.52
N VAL A 131 9.20 12.94 -2.53
CA VAL A 131 9.18 11.47 -2.40
C VAL A 131 10.57 10.92 -2.13
N GLY A 132 11.59 11.43 -2.83
CA GLY A 132 12.99 11.05 -2.62
C GLY A 132 13.47 11.34 -1.19
N ASP A 133 13.21 12.56 -0.73
CA ASP A 133 13.56 13.01 0.63
C ASP A 133 12.85 12.18 1.70
N ALA A 134 11.56 11.89 1.51
CA ALA A 134 10.80 11.05 2.43
C ALA A 134 11.33 9.61 2.49
N ILE A 135 11.69 9.02 1.33
CA ILE A 135 12.32 7.70 1.28
C ILE A 135 13.66 7.71 2.01
N GLU A 136 14.48 8.74 1.80
CA GLU A 136 15.78 8.86 2.47
C GLU A 136 15.62 8.96 3.99
N GLU A 137 14.67 9.77 4.47
CA GLU A 137 14.38 9.92 5.89
C GLU A 137 13.96 8.57 6.54
N GLU A 138 13.05 7.83 5.89
CA GLU A 138 12.63 6.51 6.38
C GLU A 138 13.79 5.48 6.37
N LEU A 139 14.65 5.54 5.36
CA LEU A 139 15.83 4.68 5.29
C LEU A 139 16.84 4.99 6.39
N ARG A 140 17.09 6.28 6.67
CA ARG A 140 17.93 6.73 7.78
C ARG A 140 17.37 6.27 9.13
N GLY A 141 16.04 6.30 9.30
CA GLY A 141 15.37 5.79 10.50
C GLY A 141 15.55 4.28 10.75
N MET A 142 16.04 3.54 9.76
CA MET A 142 16.36 2.10 9.84
C MET A 142 17.86 1.81 9.87
N GLU A 143 18.72 2.84 9.87
CA GLU A 143 20.17 2.65 9.95
C GLU A 143 20.60 1.93 11.23
N GLY A 144 21.60 1.06 11.11
CA GLY A 144 22.12 0.27 12.24
C GLY A 144 21.24 -0.90 12.67
N LEU A 145 20.01 -1.04 12.16
CA LEU A 145 19.19 -2.21 12.42
C LEU A 145 19.75 -3.44 11.70
N SER A 146 19.85 -4.57 12.42
CA SER A 146 20.21 -5.84 11.81
C SER A 146 19.08 -6.34 10.91
N GLY A 147 19.42 -7.21 9.95
CA GLY A 147 18.43 -7.84 9.08
C GLY A 147 17.33 -8.58 9.83
N ASP A 148 17.66 -9.22 10.95
CA ASP A 148 16.70 -9.94 11.79
C ASP A 148 15.81 -8.97 12.59
N ALA A 149 16.36 -7.83 13.04
CA ALA A 149 15.58 -6.77 13.67
C ALA A 149 14.57 -6.16 12.68
N LEU A 150 14.97 -5.94 11.42
CA LEU A 150 14.08 -5.44 10.36
C LEU A 150 12.92 -6.40 10.09
N VAL A 151 13.21 -7.70 9.97
CA VAL A 151 12.18 -8.73 9.76
C VAL A 151 11.23 -8.81 10.96
N LYS A 152 11.77 -8.79 12.19
CA LYS A 152 10.96 -8.80 13.41
C LYS A 152 10.05 -7.57 13.48
N ALA A 153 10.59 -6.37 13.29
CA ALA A 153 9.81 -5.13 13.34
C ALA A 153 8.69 -5.12 12.29
N ARG A 154 8.98 -5.59 11.06
CA ARG A 154 7.96 -5.71 10.00
C ARG A 154 6.88 -6.71 10.38
N ARG A 155 7.25 -7.87 10.91
CA ARG A 155 6.30 -8.88 11.40
C ARG A 155 5.39 -8.32 12.50
N ASP A 156 5.98 -7.67 13.51
CA ASP A 156 5.24 -7.09 14.63
C ASP A 156 4.26 -6.01 14.12
N LYS A 157 4.70 -5.15 13.20
CA LYS A 157 3.85 -4.16 12.53
C LYS A 157 2.63 -4.81 11.87
N PHE A 158 2.82 -5.83 11.02
CA PHE A 158 1.70 -6.45 10.30
C PHE A 158 0.77 -7.26 11.22
N LEU A 159 1.30 -7.87 12.29
CA LEU A 159 0.48 -8.58 13.28
C LEU A 159 -0.34 -7.62 14.17
N ALA A 160 0.13 -6.39 14.35
CA ALA A 160 -0.61 -5.36 15.07
C ALA A 160 -1.73 -4.72 14.23
N MET A 161 -1.75 -4.93 12.90
CA MET A 161 -2.80 -4.41 12.04
C MET A 161 -4.10 -5.20 12.23
N GLY A 162 -5.21 -4.46 12.35
CA GLY A 162 -6.53 -5.04 12.64
C GLY A 162 -6.87 -4.98 14.13
N ARG A 163 -8.12 -5.28 14.46
CA ARG A 163 -8.57 -5.37 15.85
C ARG A 163 -8.93 -6.82 16.15
N VAL A 164 -8.30 -7.39 17.17
CA VAL A 164 -8.79 -8.62 17.78
C VAL A 164 -9.89 -8.18 18.75
N ILE A 165 -11.11 -8.60 18.51
CA ILE A 165 -12.18 -8.45 19.50
C ILE A 165 -11.93 -9.57 20.51
N GLU A 166 -11.48 -9.23 21.72
CA GLU A 166 -11.49 -10.16 22.84
C GLU A 166 -12.96 -10.37 23.26
N GLU A 167 -13.39 -11.64 23.34
CA GLU A 167 -14.73 -12.06 23.78
C GLU A 167 -14.97 -11.81 25.28
#